data_AF-A0A8H6SNB8-F1
#
_entry.id   AF-A0A8H6SNB8-F1
#
_cell.length_a   1.000
_cell.length_b   1.000
_cell.length_c   1.000
_cell.angle_alpha   90.00
_cell.angle_beta   90.00
_cell.angle_gamma   90.00
#
_symmetry.space_group_name_H-M   'P 1'
#
loop_
_entity.id
_entity.type
_entity.pdbx_description
1 polymer ?
#
loop_
_entity_poly.entity_id
_entity_poly.type
_entity_poly.pdbx_seq_one_letter_code
_entity_poly.pdbx_strand_id
1 'polypeptide(L)'
;MIFGSFNTSWAVPAPPAANDGQTIFLHQSFEPGSFLFTLEATLQWGPSAAGGGAFWAVASWYIHSIHDGPTFFTPAFQVNQGQRLDASISLFNSVPSSPFNYICQFKNLPGTMFQLVNTEEFRWAEVGLEWANVIVTHPTDPFNGVTKREDYPTGSTVFTPTTIQFTNGEFPAQFWGSSGNEGDRKKIAVENDIQGNVNTVTINYGP
;
A
#
# COMPACT_ATOMS: atom_id res chain seq x y z
N MET A 1 22.15 4.55 6.10
CA MET A 1 22.11 3.13 5.65
C MET A 1 20.98 3.02 4.65
N ILE A 2 21.18 2.31 3.54
CA ILE A 2 20.23 2.26 2.40
C ILE A 2 19.26 1.09 2.60
N PHE A 3 17.96 1.32 2.42
CA PHE A 3 16.97 0.23 2.40
C PHE A 3 17.20 -0.70 1.21
N GLY A 4 17.45 -1.98 1.52
CA GLY A 4 17.61 -3.04 0.53
C GLY A 4 16.30 -3.76 0.22
N SER A 5 15.48 -4.04 1.25
CA SER A 5 14.15 -4.60 1.02
C SER A 5 13.17 -4.29 2.14
N PHE A 6 11.89 -4.33 1.78
CA PHE A 6 10.75 -4.33 2.67
C PHE A 6 9.79 -5.44 2.23
N ASN A 7 9.58 -6.41 3.12
CA ASN A 7 8.76 -7.58 2.84
C ASN A 7 7.70 -7.69 3.92
N THR A 8 6.48 -8.00 3.50
CA THR A 8 5.41 -8.34 4.42
C THR A 8 4.44 -9.35 3.80
N SER A 9 3.82 -10.16 4.65
CA SER A 9 2.79 -11.09 4.24
C SER A 9 1.49 -10.80 4.98
N TRP A 10 0.35 -10.99 4.32
CA TRP A 10 -0.96 -10.88 4.96
C TRP A 10 -1.98 -11.73 4.22
N ALA A 11 -3.12 -11.99 4.87
CA ALA A 11 -4.26 -12.62 4.22
C ALA A 11 -5.23 -11.54 3.70
N VAL A 12 -5.81 -11.77 2.51
CA VAL A 12 -6.91 -10.94 2.00
C VAL A 12 -8.07 -10.98 3.01
N PRO A 13 -8.56 -9.84 3.52
CA PRO A 13 -9.63 -9.80 4.51
C PRO A 13 -10.97 -10.19 3.90
N ALA A 14 -12.00 -10.28 4.74
CA ALA A 14 -13.37 -10.40 4.26
C ALA A 14 -13.74 -9.20 3.37
N PRO A 15 -14.61 -9.39 2.35
CA PRO A 15 -15.17 -8.27 1.61
C PRO A 15 -15.97 -7.33 2.54
N PRO A 16 -16.12 -6.04 2.18
CA PRO A 16 -17.02 -5.12 2.88
C PRO A 16 -18.44 -5.66 2.96
N ALA A 17 -19.17 -5.31 4.03
CA ALA A 17 -20.53 -5.81 4.25
C ALA A 17 -21.54 -5.28 3.20
N ALA A 18 -21.27 -4.11 2.65
CA ALA A 18 -22.02 -3.50 1.54
C ALA A 18 -21.06 -3.16 0.40
N ASN A 19 -21.56 -3.12 -0.83
CA ASN A 19 -20.82 -2.66 -2.00
C ASN A 19 -21.53 -1.45 -2.60
N ASP A 20 -21.16 -0.27 -2.12
CA ASP A 20 -21.77 1.01 -2.45
C ASP A 20 -20.97 1.78 -3.52
N GLY A 21 -20.10 1.07 -4.26
CA GLY A 21 -19.17 1.68 -5.23
C GLY A 21 -17.87 2.17 -4.61
N GLN A 22 -17.60 1.77 -3.37
CA GLN A 22 -16.53 2.31 -2.56
C GLN A 22 -15.18 1.66 -2.89
N THR A 23 -14.10 2.46 -2.81
CA THR A 23 -12.74 1.99 -3.07
C THR A 23 -11.91 2.02 -1.79
N ILE A 24 -11.30 0.89 -1.45
CA ILE A 24 -10.51 0.70 -0.22
C ILE A 24 -9.12 0.21 -0.62
N PHE A 25 -8.07 0.76 -0.02
CA PHE A 25 -6.68 0.38 -0.27
C PHE A 25 -5.98 -0.07 1.02
N LEU A 26 -5.33 -1.23 0.94
CA LEU A 26 -4.44 -1.79 1.95
C LEU A 26 -3.07 -1.99 1.34
N HIS A 27 -2.05 -1.35 1.88
CA HIS A 27 -0.77 -1.25 1.18
C HIS A 27 0.43 -1.41 2.12
N GLN A 28 1.53 -1.85 1.52
CA GLN A 28 2.88 -1.56 2.01
C GLN A 28 3.53 -0.57 1.04
N SER A 29 4.35 0.33 1.55
CA SER A 29 4.95 1.37 0.72
C SER A 29 6.36 1.79 1.14
N PHE A 30 7.06 2.39 0.17
CA PHE A 30 8.29 3.14 0.36
C PHE A 30 8.11 4.57 -0.15
N GLU A 31 8.71 5.51 0.57
CA GLU A 31 8.67 6.95 0.24
C GLU A 31 10.08 7.58 0.36
N PRO A 32 10.50 8.43 -0.59
CA PRO A 32 11.81 9.07 -0.57
C PRO A 32 11.82 10.22 0.44
N GLY A 33 13.01 10.69 0.81
CA GLY A 33 13.12 11.83 1.71
C GLY A 33 12.53 13.14 1.16
N SER A 34 12.31 13.21 -0.16
CA SER A 34 11.66 14.34 -0.83
C SER A 34 10.13 14.33 -0.72
N PHE A 35 9.53 13.20 -0.34
CA PHE A 35 8.06 12.98 -0.31
C PHE A 35 7.36 13.27 -1.66
N LEU A 36 8.11 13.21 -2.77
CA LEU A 36 7.57 13.54 -4.09
C LEU A 36 6.72 12.43 -4.71
N PHE A 37 6.88 11.19 -4.27
CA PHE A 37 6.13 10.05 -4.78
C PHE A 37 6.17 8.88 -3.80
N THR A 38 5.26 7.92 -3.97
CA THR A 38 5.20 6.70 -3.18
C THR A 38 5.22 5.49 -4.11
N LEU A 39 5.97 4.44 -3.72
CA LEU A 39 5.95 3.14 -4.38
C LEU A 39 5.21 2.14 -3.47
N GLU A 40 4.14 1.52 -3.97
CA GLU A 40 3.21 0.74 -3.15
C GLU A 40 2.89 -0.62 -3.72
N ALA A 41 2.80 -1.65 -2.87
CA ALA A 41 2.12 -2.89 -3.20
C ALA A 41 0.77 -2.89 -2.49
N THR A 42 -0.30 -2.83 -3.29
CA THR A 42 -1.62 -2.47 -2.80
C THR A 42 -2.63 -3.57 -3.09
N LEU A 43 -3.37 -3.95 -2.06
CA LEU A 43 -4.62 -4.70 -2.13
C LEU A 43 -5.78 -3.68 -2.15
N GLN A 44 -6.65 -3.78 -3.15
CA GLN A 44 -7.79 -2.91 -3.32
C GLN A 44 -9.12 -3.66 -3.33
N TRP A 45 -10.16 -3.07 -2.75
CA TRP A 45 -11.55 -3.39 -3.03
C TRP A 45 -12.15 -2.27 -3.86
N GLY A 46 -13.08 -2.61 -4.75
CA GLY A 46 -13.77 -1.61 -5.55
C GLY A 46 -13.04 -1.29 -6.86
N PRO A 47 -13.66 -0.44 -7.68
CA PRO A 47 -13.03 0.03 -8.90
C PRO A 47 -11.87 1.00 -8.57
N SER A 48 -10.84 1.04 -9.41
CA SER A 48 -9.76 2.03 -9.40
C SER A 48 -9.21 2.23 -10.82
N ALA A 49 -8.23 3.12 -10.99
CA ALA A 49 -7.52 3.28 -12.26
C ALA A 49 -6.83 1.99 -12.75
N ALA A 50 -6.40 1.11 -11.83
CA ALA A 50 -5.80 -0.18 -12.19
C ALA A 50 -6.82 -1.25 -12.61
N GLY A 51 -8.12 -0.96 -12.51
CA GLY A 51 -9.22 -1.90 -12.70
C GLY A 51 -9.86 -2.26 -11.35
N GLY A 52 -10.46 -3.44 -11.27
CA GLY A 52 -11.15 -3.91 -10.07
C GLY A 52 -12.68 -3.92 -10.22
N GLY A 53 -13.38 -3.92 -9.09
CA GLY A 53 -14.83 -4.05 -9.02
C GLY A 53 -15.28 -4.54 -7.65
N ALA A 54 -16.41 -5.24 -7.59
CA ALA A 54 -16.95 -5.83 -6.36
C ALA A 54 -16.16 -7.06 -5.87
N PHE A 55 -14.83 -6.96 -5.85
CA PHE A 55 -13.90 -8.01 -5.48
C PHE A 55 -12.57 -7.41 -5.02
N TRP A 56 -11.79 -8.21 -4.28
CA TRP A 56 -10.42 -7.87 -3.94
C TRP A 56 -9.49 -8.10 -5.12
N ALA A 57 -8.62 -7.13 -5.39
CA ALA A 57 -7.56 -7.25 -6.39
C ALA A 57 -6.26 -6.63 -5.86
N VAL A 58 -5.12 -7.05 -6.40
CA VAL A 58 -3.83 -6.45 -6.08
C VAL A 58 -3.25 -5.73 -7.30
N ALA A 59 -2.49 -4.67 -7.05
CA ALA A 59 -1.66 -4.00 -8.03
C ALA A 59 -0.46 -3.34 -7.34
N SER A 60 0.62 -3.15 -8.09
CA SER A 60 1.77 -2.32 -7.66
C SER A 60 1.65 -0.94 -8.28
N TRP A 61 1.88 0.10 -7.47
CA TRP A 61 1.65 1.50 -7.82
C TRP A 61 2.90 2.34 -7.64
N TYR A 62 3.10 3.28 -8.56
CA TYR A 62 3.89 4.49 -8.38
C TYR A 62 2.92 5.67 -8.39
N ILE A 63 2.87 6.42 -7.29
CA ILE A 63 1.95 7.54 -7.11
C ILE A 63 2.75 8.80 -6.90
N HIS A 64 2.64 9.77 -7.79
CA HIS A 64 3.27 11.08 -7.61
C HIS A 64 2.45 11.93 -6.62
N SER A 65 3.12 12.64 -5.72
CA SER A 65 2.48 13.43 -4.64
C SER A 65 1.68 14.63 -5.15
N ILE A 66 2.11 15.23 -6.27
CA ILE A 66 1.44 16.34 -6.94
C ILE A 66 0.17 15.85 -7.64
N HIS A 67 -0.94 16.58 -7.49
CA HIS A 67 -2.29 16.26 -7.98
C HIS A 67 -2.36 15.83 -9.46
N ASP A 68 -1.54 16.42 -10.34
CA ASP A 68 -1.49 16.08 -11.78
C ASP A 68 -0.18 15.37 -12.18
N GLY A 69 0.55 14.85 -11.20
CA GLY A 69 1.77 14.09 -11.43
C GLY A 69 1.48 12.72 -12.06
N PRO A 70 2.46 12.13 -12.76
CA PRO A 70 2.26 10.83 -13.39
C PRO A 70 2.03 9.74 -12.34
N THR A 71 0.97 8.97 -12.50
CA THR A 71 0.71 7.76 -11.72
C THR A 71 0.82 6.56 -12.65
N PHE A 72 1.58 5.54 -12.23
CA PHE A 72 1.77 4.31 -13.00
C PHE A 72 1.42 3.11 -12.15
N PHE A 73 0.86 2.08 -12.76
CA PHE A 73 0.42 0.89 -12.04
C PHE A 73 0.46 -0.35 -12.92
N THR A 74 0.53 -1.52 -12.29
CA THR A 74 0.25 -2.80 -12.95
C THR A 74 -1.25 -3.00 -13.13
N PRO A 75 -1.71 -3.81 -14.10
CA PRO A 75 -3.10 -4.23 -14.16
C PRO A 75 -3.52 -4.92 -12.85
N ALA A 76 -4.77 -4.70 -12.41
CA ALA A 76 -5.31 -5.35 -11.23
C ALA A 76 -5.38 -6.87 -11.41
N PHE A 77 -4.82 -7.61 -10.45
CA PHE A 77 -4.91 -9.07 -10.37
C PHE A 77 -5.92 -9.46 -9.29
N GLN A 78 -7.04 -10.07 -9.68
CA GLN A 78 -8.08 -10.48 -8.73
C GLN A 78 -7.58 -11.56 -7.77
N VAL A 79 -7.92 -11.42 -6.49
CA VAL A 79 -7.55 -12.35 -5.41
C VAL A 79 -8.77 -12.73 -4.58
N ASN A 80 -8.70 -13.86 -3.90
CA ASN A 80 -9.79 -14.36 -3.08
C ASN A 80 -9.59 -14.01 -1.61
N GLN A 81 -10.69 -13.85 -0.86
CA GLN A 81 -10.65 -13.78 0.61
C GLN A 81 -9.81 -14.92 1.20
N GLY A 82 -8.99 -14.60 2.21
CA GLY A 82 -8.11 -15.56 2.90
C GLY A 82 -6.87 -15.95 2.11
N GLN A 83 -6.74 -15.56 0.84
CA GLN A 83 -5.53 -15.79 0.07
C GLN A 83 -4.35 -15.07 0.71
N ARG A 84 -3.23 -15.78 0.89
CA ARG A 84 -1.99 -15.18 1.37
C ARG A 84 -1.38 -14.31 0.27
N LEU A 85 -0.92 -13.13 0.63
CA LEU A 85 -0.22 -12.17 -0.20
C LEU A 85 1.20 -12.02 0.33
N ASP A 86 2.19 -12.08 -0.56
CA ASP A 86 3.60 -11.89 -0.22
C ASP A 86 4.15 -10.66 -0.94
N ALA A 87 3.99 -9.49 -0.34
CA ALA A 87 4.44 -8.26 -0.96
C ALA A 87 5.91 -7.97 -0.64
N SER A 88 6.57 -7.35 -1.63
CA SER A 88 7.99 -7.06 -1.58
C SER A 88 8.29 -5.79 -2.35
N ILE A 89 8.98 -4.85 -1.69
CA ILE A 89 9.69 -3.75 -2.35
C ILE A 89 11.18 -3.98 -2.13
N SER A 90 11.97 -4.12 -3.18
CA SER A 90 13.39 -4.48 -3.06
C SER A 90 14.27 -3.79 -4.08
N LEU A 91 15.42 -3.28 -3.63
CA LEU A 91 16.48 -2.77 -4.47
C LEU A 91 17.09 -3.94 -5.27
N PHE A 92 17.13 -3.84 -6.60
CA PHE A 92 17.70 -4.90 -7.46
C PHE A 92 18.93 -4.45 -8.25
N ASN A 93 19.21 -3.15 -8.27
CA ASN A 93 20.47 -2.60 -8.77
C ASN A 93 20.69 -1.17 -8.26
N SER A 94 21.91 -0.83 -7.86
CA SER A 94 22.36 0.54 -7.64
C SER A 94 23.59 0.76 -8.51
N VAL A 95 23.52 1.68 -9.48
CA VAL A 95 24.68 2.02 -10.32
C VAL A 95 25.12 3.46 -10.00
N PRO A 96 26.44 3.76 -10.08
CA PRO A 96 26.96 5.10 -9.75
C PRO A 96 26.32 6.27 -10.52
N SER A 97 25.69 6.00 -11.67
CA SER A 97 25.04 6.99 -12.54
C SER A 97 23.51 7.05 -12.44
N SER A 98 22.88 6.22 -11.60
CA SER A 98 21.43 6.11 -11.43
C SER A 98 21.18 5.43 -10.08
N PRO A 99 20.98 6.19 -9.00
CA PRO A 99 21.48 5.73 -7.71
C PRO A 99 20.67 4.57 -7.14
N PHE A 100 19.38 4.41 -7.48
CA PHE A 100 18.56 3.32 -6.95
C PHE A 100 17.53 2.80 -7.98
N ASN A 101 17.38 1.46 -8.06
CA ASN A 101 16.36 0.79 -8.87
C ASN A 101 15.63 -0.28 -8.02
N TYR A 102 14.31 -0.19 -7.96
CA TYR A 102 13.46 -1.01 -7.10
C TYR A 102 12.46 -1.84 -7.90
N ILE A 103 12.18 -3.04 -7.39
CA ILE A 103 11.03 -3.85 -7.80
C ILE A 103 9.99 -3.75 -6.70
N CYS A 104 8.73 -3.49 -7.08
CA CYS A 104 7.55 -3.64 -6.23
C CYS A 104 6.68 -4.77 -6.81
N GLN A 105 6.29 -5.73 -5.99
CA GLN A 105 5.51 -6.88 -6.44
C GLN A 105 4.82 -7.64 -5.31
N PHE A 106 3.84 -8.46 -5.70
CA PHE A 106 3.38 -9.60 -4.92
C PHE A 106 4.08 -10.85 -5.46
N LYS A 107 5.08 -11.37 -4.73
CA LYS A 107 5.99 -12.45 -5.16
C LYS A 107 5.28 -13.73 -5.58
N ASN A 108 4.09 -13.96 -5.03
CA ASN A 108 3.29 -15.14 -5.28
C ASN A 108 2.20 -14.92 -6.36
N LEU A 109 2.18 -13.76 -7.03
CA LEU A 109 1.15 -13.42 -8.02
C LEU A 109 1.76 -12.85 -9.31
N PRO A 110 1.38 -13.40 -10.48
CA PRO A 110 1.91 -12.94 -11.75
C PRO A 110 1.36 -11.56 -12.12
N GLY A 111 2.09 -10.83 -12.98
CA GLY A 111 1.65 -9.55 -13.51
C GLY A 111 1.66 -8.38 -12.51
N THR A 112 2.08 -8.61 -11.27
CA THR A 112 2.15 -7.58 -10.21
C THR A 112 3.52 -6.91 -10.10
N MET A 113 4.52 -7.33 -10.88
CA MET A 113 5.85 -6.75 -10.86
C MET A 113 5.85 -5.37 -11.55
N PHE A 114 6.23 -4.36 -10.78
CA PHE A 114 6.54 -3.01 -11.25
C PHE A 114 8.02 -2.71 -11.02
N GLN A 115 8.70 -2.20 -12.05
CA GLN A 115 10.10 -1.78 -11.96
C GLN A 115 10.18 -0.25 -11.94
N LEU A 116 10.74 0.30 -10.87
CA LEU A 116 11.10 1.71 -10.76
C LEU A 116 12.61 1.85 -10.95
N VAL A 117 13.02 2.60 -11.97
CA VAL A 117 14.42 2.79 -12.32
C VAL A 117 14.84 4.25 -12.19
N ASN A 118 16.12 4.49 -11.91
CA ASN A 118 16.73 5.82 -11.80
C ASN A 118 15.96 6.76 -10.87
N THR A 119 15.77 6.31 -9.62
CA THR A 119 15.00 7.03 -8.60
C THR A 119 15.85 7.46 -7.40
N GLU A 120 15.25 8.22 -6.50
CA GLU A 120 15.85 8.66 -5.24
C GLU A 120 15.99 7.51 -4.23
N GLU A 121 16.80 7.73 -3.19
CA GLU A 121 16.87 6.80 -2.06
C GLU A 121 15.56 6.83 -1.27
N PHE A 122 14.95 5.67 -1.03
CA PHE A 122 13.84 5.56 -0.09
C PHE A 122 14.32 5.67 1.36
N ARG A 123 13.58 6.44 2.17
CA ARG A 123 13.92 6.73 3.57
C ARG A 123 12.82 6.39 4.57
N TRP A 124 11.61 6.17 4.07
CA TRP A 124 10.45 5.82 4.87
C TRP A 124 9.81 4.53 4.35
N ALA A 125 9.27 3.75 5.29
CA ALA A 125 8.58 2.50 5.03
C ALA A 125 7.27 2.51 5.85
N GLU A 126 6.16 2.20 5.19
CA GLU A 126 4.83 2.28 5.79
C GLU A 126 4.01 1.03 5.42
N VAL A 127 3.16 0.59 6.34
CA VAL A 127 1.97 -0.18 5.98
C VAL A 127 0.77 0.68 6.34
N GLY A 128 -0.21 0.75 5.45
CA GLY A 128 -1.27 1.73 5.53
C GLY A 128 -2.62 1.18 5.11
N LEU A 129 -3.64 1.86 5.62
CA LEU A 129 -5.00 1.82 5.11
C LEU A 129 -5.29 3.21 4.55
N GLU A 130 -5.59 3.23 3.26
CA GLU A 130 -6.05 4.42 2.56
C GLU A 130 -7.46 4.19 2.02
N TRP A 131 -8.22 5.26 2.01
CA TRP A 131 -9.51 5.32 1.35
C TRP A 131 -9.52 6.57 0.48
N ALA A 132 -10.01 6.42 -0.73
CA ALA A 132 -10.25 7.55 -1.60
C ALA A 132 -11.75 7.87 -1.55
N ASN A 133 -12.10 9.04 -1.00
CA ASN A 133 -13.14 9.82 -1.67
C ASN A 133 -12.42 10.53 -2.80
N VAL A 134 -12.61 10.07 -4.02
CA VAL A 134 -12.41 11.00 -5.13
C VAL A 134 -13.49 12.06 -4.95
N ILE A 135 -13.11 13.22 -4.38
CA ILE A 135 -13.97 14.39 -4.48
C ILE A 135 -14.04 14.69 -5.97
N VAL A 136 -15.19 14.38 -6.52
CA VAL A 136 -15.64 14.64 -7.89
C VAL A 136 -15.28 16.08 -8.28
N THR A 137 -14.18 16.27 -9.02
CA THR A 137 -14.00 17.46 -9.85
C THR A 137 -14.35 17.18 -11.31
N HIS A 138 -14.55 15.91 -11.69
CA HIS A 138 -15.04 15.55 -13.03
C HIS A 138 -16.45 14.93 -12.94
N PRO A 139 -17.49 15.54 -13.55
CA PRO A 139 -18.89 15.09 -13.47
C PRO A 139 -19.19 13.73 -14.13
N THR A 140 -18.17 12.95 -14.50
CA THR A 140 -18.30 11.61 -15.10
C THR A 140 -17.39 10.57 -14.45
N ASP A 141 -16.77 10.86 -13.30
CA ASP A 141 -15.90 9.91 -12.61
C ASP A 141 -16.74 8.97 -11.71
N PRO A 142 -16.72 7.64 -11.92
CA PRO A 142 -17.60 6.70 -11.20
C PRO A 142 -17.22 6.44 -9.73
N PHE A 143 -16.21 7.12 -9.16
CA PHE A 143 -15.74 6.89 -7.80
C PHE A 143 -16.53 7.71 -6.76
N ASN A 144 -17.78 7.32 -6.50
CA ASN A 144 -18.56 7.73 -5.33
C ASN A 144 -18.63 6.52 -4.38
N GLY A 145 -18.25 6.63 -3.10
CA GLY A 145 -18.58 5.51 -2.20
C GLY A 145 -18.21 5.60 -0.72
N VAL A 146 -16.97 5.92 -0.32
CA VAL A 146 -16.58 5.83 1.12
C VAL A 146 -16.84 7.15 1.86
N THR A 147 -18.09 7.48 2.14
CA THR A 147 -18.40 8.72 2.89
C THR A 147 -18.30 8.57 4.41
N LYS A 148 -18.23 7.33 4.91
CA LYS A 148 -18.29 7.03 6.34
C LYS A 148 -17.55 5.72 6.70
N ARG A 149 -17.12 5.59 7.96
CA ARG A 149 -16.32 4.46 8.48
C ARG A 149 -17.10 3.13 8.47
N GLU A 150 -18.41 3.20 8.39
CA GLU A 150 -19.30 2.03 8.35
C GLU A 150 -19.25 1.29 7.00
N ASP A 151 -18.70 1.90 5.94
CA ASP A 151 -18.59 1.30 4.61
C ASP A 151 -17.38 0.34 4.47
N TYR A 152 -16.60 0.21 5.55
CA TYR A 152 -15.45 -0.68 5.64
C TYR A 152 -15.86 -2.13 5.96
N PRO A 153 -15.08 -3.14 5.53
CA PRO A 153 -15.24 -4.47 6.08
C PRO A 153 -15.03 -4.42 7.59
N THR A 154 -15.86 -5.13 8.35
CA THR A 154 -15.58 -5.33 9.77
C THR A 154 -14.48 -6.37 9.90
N GLY A 155 -13.40 -6.04 10.63
CA GLY A 155 -12.34 -7.00 10.94
C GLY A 155 -10.97 -6.36 11.05
N SER A 156 -9.94 -7.14 10.72
CA SER A 156 -8.56 -6.67 10.76
C SER A 156 -7.71 -7.37 9.71
N THR A 157 -6.70 -6.69 9.17
CA THR A 157 -5.61 -7.33 8.44
C THR A 157 -4.36 -7.30 9.30
N VAL A 158 -3.69 -8.43 9.38
CA VAL A 158 -2.41 -8.56 10.06
C VAL A 158 -1.32 -8.70 9.01
N PHE A 159 -0.40 -7.75 9.00
CA PHE A 159 0.83 -7.74 8.22
C PHE A 159 1.92 -8.41 9.06
N THR A 160 2.40 -9.58 8.62
CA THR A 160 3.40 -10.38 9.34
C THR A 160 4.07 -11.45 8.45
N PRO A 161 5.40 -11.65 8.55
CA PRO A 161 6.36 -10.79 9.23
C PRO A 161 6.61 -9.53 8.40
N THR A 162 6.70 -8.38 9.05
CA THR A 162 7.04 -7.09 8.43
C THR A 162 8.53 -6.84 8.63
N THR A 163 9.32 -7.03 7.58
CA THR A 163 10.79 -7.03 7.65
C THR A 163 11.39 -6.00 6.71
N ILE A 164 12.05 -5.00 7.30
CA ILE A 164 12.90 -4.04 6.58
C ILE A 164 14.36 -4.49 6.74
N GLN A 165 15.11 -4.55 5.65
CA GLN A 165 16.53 -4.91 5.67
C GLN A 165 17.34 -3.89 4.88
N PHE A 166 18.47 -3.46 5.43
CA PHE A 166 19.44 -2.61 4.74
C PHE A 166 20.27 -3.41 3.73
N THR A 167 20.93 -2.72 2.79
CA THR A 167 21.80 -3.35 1.79
C THR A 167 23.04 -4.04 2.37
N ASN A 168 23.44 -3.70 3.60
CA ASN A 168 24.52 -4.37 4.34
C ASN A 168 24.05 -5.65 5.08
N GLY A 169 22.77 -6.02 4.95
CA GLY A 169 22.18 -7.18 5.60
C GLY A 169 21.66 -6.95 7.02
N GLU A 170 21.90 -5.78 7.60
CA GLU A 170 21.39 -5.41 8.93
C GLU A 170 19.91 -5.02 8.89
N PHE A 171 19.25 -5.11 10.04
CA PHE A 171 17.86 -4.71 10.21
C PHE A 171 17.80 -3.40 11.01
N PRO A 172 17.09 -2.35 10.55
CA PRO A 172 16.86 -1.18 11.37
C PRO A 172 16.05 -1.53 12.62
N ALA A 173 16.23 -0.75 13.69
CA ALA A 173 15.23 -0.70 14.75
C ALA A 173 13.92 -0.20 14.15
N GLN A 174 12.85 -0.99 14.30
CA GLN A 174 11.53 -0.65 13.77
C GLN A 174 10.68 -0.05 14.89
N PHE A 175 10.13 1.13 14.62
CA PHE A 175 9.13 1.77 15.47
C PHE A 175 7.91 2.00 14.61
N TRP A 176 6.83 1.28 14.92
CA TRP A 176 5.54 1.48 14.28
C TRP A 176 4.76 2.50 15.11
N GLY A 177 4.28 3.55 14.47
CA GLY A 177 3.46 4.59 15.07
C GLY A 177 2.27 4.90 14.18
N SER A 178 1.26 5.55 14.75
CA SER A 178 0.08 6.01 14.01
C SER A 178 0.20 7.46 13.57
N SER A 179 -0.14 7.74 12.32
CA SER A 179 -0.40 9.09 11.82
C SER A 179 -1.78 9.16 11.16
N GLY A 180 -2.56 10.19 11.47
CA GLY A 180 -3.80 10.49 10.78
C GLY A 180 -4.16 11.98 10.83
N ASN A 181 -4.63 12.51 9.70
CA ASN A 181 -5.14 13.89 9.60
C ASN A 181 -6.62 13.84 9.28
N GLU A 182 -7.42 14.71 9.88
CA GLU A 182 -8.87 14.71 9.65
C GLU A 182 -9.34 15.49 8.40
N GLY A 183 -8.44 16.11 7.63
CA GLY A 183 -8.82 17.06 6.57
C GLY A 183 -8.57 16.60 5.14
N ASP A 184 -7.43 15.98 4.87
CA ASP A 184 -7.00 15.58 3.52
C ASP A 184 -6.37 14.19 3.64
N ARG A 185 -6.83 13.22 2.83
CA ARG A 185 -6.28 11.86 2.81
C ARG A 185 -6.14 11.28 4.22
N LYS A 186 -7.27 11.13 4.94
CA LYS A 186 -7.29 10.73 6.35
C LYS A 186 -6.77 9.29 6.48
N LYS A 187 -5.45 9.14 6.51
CA LYS A 187 -4.71 7.96 6.98
C LYS A 187 -5.30 7.66 8.35
N ILE A 188 -6.09 6.60 8.49
CA ILE A 188 -6.35 6.08 9.82
C ILE A 188 -5.24 5.08 10.05
N ALA A 189 -4.10 5.55 10.55
CA ALA A 189 -3.30 4.65 11.33
C ALA A 189 -4.09 4.38 12.62
N VAL A 190 -4.75 3.23 12.68
CA VAL A 190 -5.48 2.83 13.88
C VAL A 190 -4.46 2.50 14.97
N GLU A 191 -4.26 3.52 15.79
CA GLU A 191 -3.85 3.44 17.18
C GLU A 191 -4.91 2.61 17.94
N ASN A 192 -4.53 1.40 18.36
CA ASN A 192 -4.92 0.73 19.60
C ASN A 192 -4.34 -0.70 19.56
N ASP A 193 -3.28 -0.90 20.34
CA ASP A 193 -2.58 -2.17 20.59
C ASP A 193 -1.59 -2.63 19.50
N ILE A 194 -0.50 -1.87 19.31
CA ILE A 194 0.77 -2.49 18.87
C ILE A 194 1.31 -3.30 20.06
N GLN A 195 0.67 -4.44 20.33
CA GLN A 195 1.34 -5.58 20.97
C GLN A 195 1.98 -6.41 19.87
N GLY A 196 2.98 -5.83 19.22
CA GLY A 196 3.77 -6.48 18.19
C GLY A 196 5.24 -6.47 18.61
N ASN A 197 5.85 -7.65 18.74
CA ASN A 197 7.29 -7.75 18.52
C ASN A 197 7.59 -7.19 17.10
N VAL A 198 8.84 -6.74 16.88
CA VAL A 198 9.43 -5.98 15.75
C VAL A 198 8.93 -6.28 14.31
N ASN A 199 8.12 -7.31 14.06
CA ASN A 199 7.72 -7.82 12.76
C ASN A 199 6.20 -7.99 12.54
N THR A 200 5.30 -7.37 13.31
CA THR A 200 3.84 -7.54 13.07
C THR A 200 3.09 -6.24 13.25
N VAL A 201 2.25 -5.90 12.27
CA VAL A 201 1.36 -4.73 12.29
C VAL A 201 -0.07 -5.18 12.01
N THR A 202 -1.02 -4.75 12.84
CA THR A 202 -2.45 -5.03 12.65
C THR A 202 -3.16 -3.74 12.30
N ILE A 203 -3.93 -3.74 11.22
CA ILE A 203 -4.86 -2.65 10.91
C ILE A 203 -6.29 -3.16 11.12
N ASN A 204 -7.03 -2.48 11.99
CA ASN A 204 -8.43 -2.78 12.28
C ASN A 204 -9.33 -1.91 11.40
N TYR A 205 -10.44 -2.49 10.93
CA TYR A 205 -11.43 -1.84 10.06
C TYR A 205 -12.86 -2.11 10.55
N GLY A 206 -13.78 -1.30 10.06
CA GLY A 206 -15.19 -1.30 10.47
C GLY A 206 -15.47 -0.19 11.48
N PRO A 207 -16.76 0.02 11.83
CA PRO A 207 -17.19 1.00 12.84
C PRO A 207 -16.79 0.64 14.28
#